data_AF-A0A5K1HI62-F1
#
_entry.id   AF-A0A5K1HI62-F1
#
_cell.length_a   1.000
_cell.length_b   1.000
_cell.length_c   1.000
_cell.angle_alpha   90.00
_cell.angle_beta   90.00
_cell.angle_gamma   90.00
#
_symmetry.space_group_name_H-M   'P 1'
#
loop_
_entity.id
_entity.type
_entity.pdbx_description
1 polymer ?
#
loop_
_entity_poly.entity_id
_entity_poly.type
_entity_poly.pdbx_seq_one_letter_code
_entity_poly.pdbx_strand_id
1 'polypeptide(L)'
;MTQRGWQIYVLPRTDEHQSEYLGPSDERVKFASGFSGSNAIAIITLTEALLWTDSRYFLQAEKELTEGWSMRKLLEGEKKWFEHIVENYPKDTVVGVDPRLLTA
;
A
#
# COMPACT_ATOMS: atom_id res chain seq x y z
N MET A 1 9.81 11.33 -2.12
CA MET A 1 9.40 11.44 -0.70
C MET A 1 10.20 12.52 0.03
N THR A 2 11.53 12.43 0.08
CA THR A 2 12.41 13.38 0.80
C THR A 2 12.25 14.84 0.40
N GLN A 3 12.11 15.16 -0.89
CA GLN A 3 11.94 16.55 -1.35
C GLN A 3 10.66 17.21 -0.83
N ARG A 4 9.61 16.43 -0.55
CA ARG A 4 8.34 16.92 0.01
C ARG A 4 8.26 16.77 1.53
N GLY A 5 9.33 16.31 2.18
CA GLY A 5 9.35 16.05 3.61
C GLY A 5 8.40 14.92 4.04
N TRP A 6 8.01 14.01 3.14
CA TRP A 6 7.18 12.86 3.46
C TRP A 6 8.03 11.70 3.97
N GLN A 7 7.65 11.10 5.10
CA GLN A 7 8.31 9.90 5.62
C GLN A 7 7.56 8.62 5.21
N ILE A 8 6.26 8.73 4.96
CA ILE A 8 5.40 7.63 4.55
C ILE A 8 4.64 8.03 3.30
N TYR A 9 4.45 7.09 2.37
CA TYR A 9 3.56 7.24 1.23
C TYR A 9 2.56 6.08 1.20
N VAL A 10 1.27 6.42 1.22
CA VAL A 10 0.17 5.46 1.11
C VAL A 10 -0.24 5.35 -0.36
N LEU A 11 -0.26 4.14 -0.88
CA LEU A 11 -0.64 3.84 -2.26
C LEU A 11 -1.71 2.74 -2.29
N PRO A 12 -3.01 3.11 -2.34
CA PRO A 12 -4.08 2.16 -2.59
C PRO A 12 -4.02 1.61 -4.01
N ARG A 13 -4.38 0.33 -4.19
CA ARG A 13 -4.58 -0.25 -5.53
C ARG A 13 -5.97 0.16 -6.02
N THR A 14 -6.04 1.33 -6.65
CA THR A 14 -7.28 1.88 -7.20
C THR A 14 -6.99 2.99 -8.22
N ASP A 15 -8.01 3.44 -8.94
CA ASP A 15 -8.02 4.66 -9.75
C ASP A 15 -8.87 5.74 -9.08
N GLU A 16 -9.06 6.88 -9.77
CA GLU A 16 -9.87 7.99 -9.26
C GLU A 16 -11.38 7.69 -9.15
N HIS A 17 -11.82 6.54 -9.66
CA HIS A 17 -13.23 6.12 -9.68
C HIS A 17 -13.50 4.93 -8.77
N GLN A 18 -12.50 4.48 -8.01
CA GLN A 18 -12.60 3.30 -7.16
C GLN A 18 -12.93 2.03 -7.96
N SER A 19 -12.40 1.92 -9.19
CA SER A 19 -12.67 0.79 -10.07
C SER A 19 -12.09 -0.52 -9.51
N GLU A 20 -12.86 -1.61 -9.68
CA GLU A 20 -12.38 -2.95 -9.35
C GLU A 20 -11.31 -3.44 -10.34
N TYR A 21 -11.44 -3.10 -11.63
CA TYR A 21 -10.48 -3.42 -12.68
C TYR A 21 -9.82 -2.13 -13.16
N LEU A 22 -8.48 -2.11 -13.15
CA LEU A 22 -7.72 -0.91 -13.49
C LEU A 22 -7.23 -0.99 -14.92
N GLY A 23 -7.18 0.17 -15.58
CA GLY A 23 -6.41 0.33 -16.80
C GLY A 23 -4.91 0.15 -16.53
N PRO A 24 -4.10 -0.24 -17.54
CA PRO A 24 -2.66 -0.44 -17.36
C PRO A 24 -1.92 0.78 -16.78
N SER A 25 -2.39 2.00 -17.07
CA SER A 25 -1.85 3.26 -16.53
C SER A 25 -2.05 3.43 -15.02
N ASP A 26 -3.05 2.76 -14.44
CA ASP A 26 -3.46 2.90 -13.05
C ASP A 26 -2.95 1.77 -12.15
N GLU A 27 -2.27 0.77 -12.72
CA GLU A 27 -1.64 -0.35 -11.99
C GLU A 27 -0.38 0.08 -11.19
N ARG A 28 -0.48 1.18 -10.43
CA ARG A 28 0.62 1.80 -9.68
C ARG A 28 1.23 0.87 -8.63
N VAL A 29 0.39 0.10 -7.93
CA VAL A 29 0.86 -0.88 -6.92
C VAL A 29 1.68 -1.98 -7.61
N LYS A 30 1.17 -2.54 -8.70
CA LYS A 30 1.89 -3.56 -9.48
C LYS A 30 3.21 -3.03 -10.02
N PHE A 31 3.21 -1.81 -10.54
CA PHE A 31 4.44 -1.15 -10.98
C PHE A 31 5.47 -1.02 -9.84
N ALA A 32 5.03 -0.64 -8.64
CA ALA A 32 5.92 -0.41 -7.51
C ALA A 32 6.41 -1.69 -6.80
N SER A 33 5.55 -2.70 -6.67
CA SER A 33 5.81 -3.88 -5.84
C SER A 33 5.94 -5.19 -6.62
N GLY A 34 5.51 -5.23 -7.88
CA GLY A 34 5.36 -6.47 -8.66
C GLY A 34 4.03 -7.21 -8.41
N PHE A 35 3.30 -6.89 -7.34
CA PHE A 35 2.07 -7.58 -6.98
C PHE A 35 0.91 -7.21 -7.91
N SER A 36 0.31 -8.23 -8.53
CA SER A 36 -0.76 -8.07 -9.53
C SER A 36 -2.17 -8.43 -9.05
N GLY A 37 -2.34 -8.74 -7.76
CA GLY A 37 -3.66 -9.00 -7.18
C GLY A 37 -4.58 -7.76 -7.21
N SER A 38 -5.89 -7.99 -7.19
CA SER A 38 -6.87 -6.90 -7.33
C SER A 38 -7.21 -6.19 -6.01
N ASN A 39 -6.74 -6.70 -4.87
CA ASN A 39 -6.88 -6.05 -3.57
C ASN A 39 -5.49 -5.77 -3.00
N ALA A 40 -5.14 -4.50 -2.80
CA ALA A 40 -3.92 -4.14 -2.09
C ALA A 40 -3.94 -2.71 -1.56
N ILE A 41 -3.23 -2.51 -0.45
CA ILE A 41 -2.80 -1.19 0.04
C ILE A 41 -1.30 -1.27 0.33
N ALA A 42 -0.52 -0.45 -0.37
CA ALA A 42 0.92 -0.35 -0.18
C ALA A 42 1.27 0.84 0.73
N ILE A 43 2.19 0.60 1.67
CA ILE A 43 2.79 1.61 2.52
C ILE A 43 4.29 1.60 2.24
N ILE A 44 4.80 2.71 1.71
CA ILE A 44 6.22 2.88 1.43
C ILE A 44 6.77 3.89 2.44
N THR A 45 7.85 3.52 3.13
CA THR A 45 8.57 4.40 4.04
C THR A 45 10.00 4.62 3.55
N LEU A 46 10.82 5.36 4.29
CA LEU A 46 12.23 5.55 3.94
C LEU A 46 13.06 4.26 4.10
N THR A 47 12.56 3.28 4.83
CA THR A 47 13.31 2.06 5.21
C THR A 47 12.59 0.76 4.85
N GLU A 48 11.28 0.80 4.63
CA GLU A 48 10.45 -0.40 4.43
C GLU A 48 9.43 -0.20 3.32
N ALA A 49 9.03 -1.30 2.68
CA ALA A 49 7.89 -1.34 1.76
C ALA A 49 6.96 -2.48 2.17
N LEU A 50 5.74 -2.13 2.53
CA LEU A 50 4.75 -3.05 3.10
C LEU A 50 3.52 -3.11 2.19
N LEU A 51 2.95 -4.30 2.00
CA LEU A 51 1.73 -4.48 1.22
C LEU A 51 0.68 -5.27 2.03
N TRP A 52 -0.46 -4.64 2.30
CA TRP A 52 -1.63 -5.31 2.85
C TRP A 52 -2.48 -5.87 1.72
N THR A 53 -2.90 -7.12 1.87
CA THR A 53 -3.87 -7.79 0.99
C THR A 53 -4.71 -8.76 1.79
N ASP A 54 -5.88 -9.14 1.28
CA ASP A 54 -6.71 -10.20 1.88
C ASP A 54 -6.22 -11.63 1.56
N SER A 55 -6.87 -12.62 2.19
CA SER A 55 -6.49 -14.04 2.15
C SER A 55 -6.48 -14.69 0.78
N ARG A 56 -7.19 -14.12 -0.20
CA ARG A 56 -7.20 -14.64 -1.58
C ARG A 56 -5.83 -14.57 -2.22
N TYR A 57 -4.97 -13.66 -1.74
CA TYR A 57 -3.73 -13.29 -2.41
C TYR A 57 -2.47 -13.55 -1.58
N PHE A 58 -2.52 -14.17 -0.39
CA PHE A 58 -1.31 -14.39 0.43
C PHE A 58 -0.21 -15.15 -0.32
N LEU A 59 -0.55 -16.28 -0.93
CA LEU A 59 0.40 -17.09 -1.69
C LEU A 59 0.86 -16.41 -2.99
N GLN A 60 0.04 -15.52 -3.56
CA GLN A 60 0.41 -14.73 -4.74
C GLN A 60 1.40 -13.64 -4.35
N ALA A 61 1.14 -12.93 -3.24
CA ALA A 61 2.02 -11.89 -2.72
C ALA A 61 3.41 -12.44 -2.36
N GLU A 62 3.48 -13.63 -1.74
CA GLU A 62 4.77 -14.29 -1.45
C GLU A 62 5.60 -14.59 -2.71
N LYS A 63 4.97 -14.72 -3.88
CA LYS A 63 5.65 -15.06 -5.13
C LYS A 63 5.96 -13.85 -6.01
N GLU A 64 5.10 -12.82 -5.97
CA GLU A 64 5.16 -11.68 -6.90
C GLU A 64 5.82 -10.44 -6.31
N LEU A 65 5.91 -10.34 -4.98
CA LEU A 65 6.55 -9.18 -4.35
C LEU A 65 8.03 -9.11 -4.70
N THR A 66 8.44 -7.93 -5.16
CA THR A 66 9.84 -7.62 -5.46
C THR A 66 10.66 -7.60 -4.18
N GLU A 67 11.97 -7.85 -4.29
CA GLU A 67 12.90 -7.77 -3.16
C GLU A 67 12.76 -6.46 -2.37
N GLY A 68 12.78 -6.56 -1.03
CA GLY A 68 12.59 -5.43 -0.12
C GLY A 68 11.13 -5.17 0.28
N TRP A 69 10.15 -5.79 -0.39
CA TRP A 69 8.76 -5.73 0.02
C TRP A 69 8.40 -6.82 1.03
N SER A 70 7.51 -6.50 1.96
CA SER A 70 6.94 -7.46 2.91
C SER A 70 5.42 -7.43 2.89
N MET A 71 4.80 -8.60 2.78
CA MET A 71 3.35 -8.73 2.89
C MET A 71 2.87 -8.60 4.35
N ARG A 72 1.68 -8.02 4.51
CA ARG A 72 0.90 -7.95 5.75
C ARG A 72 -0.51 -8.46 5.47
N LYS A 73 -1.09 -9.16 6.44
CA LYS A 73 -2.41 -9.78 6.29
C LYS A 73 -3.50 -8.76 6.58
N LEU A 74 -4.45 -8.62 5.66
CA LEU A 74 -5.69 -7.88 5.89
C LEU A 74 -6.79 -8.89 6.27
N LEU A 75 -6.90 -9.17 7.56
CA LEU A 75 -7.91 -10.07 8.14
C LEU A 75 -8.63 -9.38 9.30
N GLU A 76 -9.77 -9.93 9.67
CA GLU A 76 -10.43 -9.52 10.91
C GLU A 76 -9.53 -9.83 12.12
N GLY A 77 -9.39 -8.86 13.02
CA GLY A 77 -8.50 -8.94 14.19
C GLY A 77 -7.02 -8.64 13.92
N GLU A 78 -6.60 -8.56 12.65
CA GLU A 78 -5.26 -8.12 12.27
C GLU A 78 -5.20 -6.59 12.13
N LYS A 79 -4.01 -6.03 12.36
CA LYS A 79 -3.80 -4.58 12.28
C LYS A 79 -4.01 -4.07 10.86
N LYS A 80 -4.87 -3.07 10.72
CA LYS A 80 -5.04 -2.32 9.47
C LYS A 80 -3.81 -1.44 9.23
N TRP A 81 -3.61 -1.06 7.97
CA TRP A 81 -2.45 -0.26 7.56
C TRP A 81 -2.35 1.08 8.33
N PHE A 82 -3.47 1.74 8.65
CA PHE A 82 -3.45 3.01 9.36
C PHE A 82 -3.12 2.84 10.85
N GLU A 83 -3.55 1.74 11.48
CA GLU A 83 -3.20 1.39 12.86
C GLU A 83 -1.70 1.14 12.97
N HIS A 84 -1.13 0.44 11.98
CA HIS A 84 0.31 0.26 11.88
C HIS A 84 1.06 1.59 11.81
N ILE A 85 0.58 2.57 11.03
CA ILE A 85 1.21 3.90 10.98
C ILE A 85 1.16 4.59 12.35
N VAL A 86 -0.03 4.65 12.97
CA VAL A 86 -0.23 5.36 14.25
C VAL A 86 0.62 4.77 15.38
N GLU A 87 0.83 3.46 15.40
CA GLU A 87 1.56 2.79 16.47
C GLU A 87 3.09 2.80 16.29
N ASN A 88 3.58 2.80 15.04
CA ASN A 88 5.00 2.59 14.76
C ASN A 88 5.74 3.89 14.43
N TYR A 89 5.03 5.00 14.22
CA TYR A 89 5.62 6.26 13.79
C TYR A 89 5.28 7.43 14.72
N PRO A 90 6.21 8.39 14.92
CA PRO A 90 5.96 9.60 15.71
C PRO A 90 4.74 10.39 15.23
N LYS A 91 4.10 11.15 16.13
CA LYS A 91 2.89 11.93 15.83
C LYS A 91 3.09 13.03 14.77
N ASP A 92 4.31 13.52 14.63
CA ASP A 92 4.73 14.53 13.67
C ASP A 92 5.14 13.93 12.31
N THR A 93 4.94 12.63 12.11
CA THR A 93 5.19 11.95 10.84
C THR A 93 4.27 12.48 9.75
N VAL A 94 4.88 12.93 8.64
CA VAL A 94 4.18 13.41 7.47
C VAL A 94 3.91 12.25 6.51
N VAL A 95 2.63 12.00 6.28
CA VAL A 95 2.12 10.96 5.39
C VAL A 95 1.66 11.60 4.08
N GLY A 96 2.24 11.17 2.96
CA GLY A 96 1.82 11.54 1.62
C GLY A 96 0.83 10.54 1.03
N VAL A 97 -0.12 11.05 0.24
CA VAL A 97 -1.07 10.23 -0.53
C VAL A 97 -1.53 11.01 -1.77
N ASP A 98 -1.92 10.32 -2.85
CA ASP A 98 -2.63 10.96 -3.96
C ASP A 98 -4.10 11.16 -3.55
N PRO A 99 -4.59 12.41 -3.44
CA PRO A 99 -5.94 12.69 -2.98
C PRO A 99 -7.04 12.14 -3.91
N ARG A 100 -6.71 11.78 -5.15
CA ARG A 100 -7.69 11.16 -6.07
C ARG A 100 -7.96 9.69 -5.75
N LEU A 101 -7.06 9.04 -5.03
CA LEU A 101 -7.13 7.59 -4.77
C LEU A 101 -7.78 7.25 -3.42
N LEU A 102 -8.05 8.25 -2.59
CA LEU A 102 -8.73 8.09 -1.31
C LEU A 102 -10.07 8.80 -1.31
N THR A 103 -11.04 8.19 -0.64
CA THR A 103 -12.35 8.79 -0.35
C THR A 103 -12.35 9.38 1.06
N ALA A 104 -13.20 10.39 1.27
CA ALA A 104 -13.43 11.02 2.58
C ALA A 104 -14.20 10.10 3.54
#